data_AF-A0A1K2IV59-F1
#
_entry.id   AF-A0A1K2IV59-F1
#
_cell.length_a   1.000
_cell.length_b   1.000
_cell.length_c   1.000
_cell.angle_alpha   90.00
_cell.angle_beta   90.00
_cell.angle_gamma   90.00
#
_symmetry.space_group_name_H-M   'P 1'
#
loop_
_entity.id
_entity.type
_entity.pdbx_description
1 polymer ?
#
loop_
_entity_poly.entity_id
_entity_poly.type
_entity_poly.pdbx_seq_one_letter_code
_entity_poly.pdbx_strand_id
1 'polypeptide(L)'
;MLSWFYSPIVYMKNEKFYDLFKPLADECFSPIAVSYHYLSMSKKYLEACRTDEVKLKSYFYCLRTALTGKWILEKGTVPPVLFSELLVLVDDFMRTKIENLVALKATKGEAYFHANDWELFGFLEEMVKDNEERAKNLGGGKPDKGEMERVFREILM
;
A
#
# COMPACT_ATOMS: atom_id res chain seq x y z
N MET A 1 5.66 -3.43 8.40
CA MET A 1 4.80 -4.60 8.17
C MET A 1 5.59 -5.63 7.36
N LEU A 2 5.24 -6.92 7.42
CA LEU A 2 5.94 -8.05 6.77
C LEU A 2 5.86 -8.03 5.22
N SER A 3 5.59 -6.88 4.61
CA SER A 3 5.42 -6.72 3.16
C SER A 3 6.65 -7.13 2.34
N TRP A 4 7.84 -7.12 2.93
CA TRP A 4 9.09 -7.57 2.30
C TRP A 4 9.05 -9.03 1.84
N PHE A 5 8.25 -9.88 2.49
CA PHE A 5 8.01 -11.26 2.07
C PHE A 5 7.33 -11.37 0.69
N TYR A 6 6.75 -10.28 0.20
CA TYR A 6 6.05 -10.19 -1.09
C TYR A 6 6.83 -9.31 -2.07
N SER A 7 8.08 -8.96 -1.75
CA SER A 7 8.97 -8.30 -2.69
C SER A 7 9.47 -9.31 -3.72
N PRO A 8 9.40 -9.01 -5.03
CA PRO A 8 10.04 -9.86 -6.04
C PRO A 8 11.57 -9.82 -5.95
N ILE A 9 12.14 -8.82 -5.28
CA ILE A 9 13.59 -8.68 -5.09
C ILE A 9 13.97 -9.27 -3.73
N VAL A 10 14.77 -10.34 -3.76
CA VAL A 10 15.30 -11.03 -2.58
C VAL A 10 16.82 -10.83 -2.53
N TYR A 11 17.29 -10.03 -1.56
CA TYR A 11 18.71 -9.76 -1.40
C TYR A 11 19.44 -10.89 -0.65
N MET A 12 18.79 -11.45 0.36
CA MET A 12 19.29 -12.56 1.16
C MET A 12 18.09 -13.31 1.75
N LYS A 13 18.13 -14.64 1.73
CA LYS A 13 17.05 -15.50 2.23
C LYS A 13 17.65 -16.60 3.09
N ASN A 14 17.12 -16.75 4.30
CA ASN A 14 17.28 -17.97 5.06
C ASN A 14 16.05 -18.84 4.75
N GLU A 15 16.25 -19.97 4.08
CA GLU A 15 15.17 -20.84 3.60
C GLU A 15 14.29 -21.31 4.76
N LYS A 16 14.88 -21.82 5.85
CA LYS A 16 14.16 -22.29 7.04
C LYS A 16 13.27 -21.19 7.64
N PHE A 17 13.82 -19.98 7.83
CA PHE A 17 13.05 -18.85 8.32
C PHE A 17 11.92 -18.48 7.37
N TYR A 18 12.21 -18.39 6.07
CA TYR A 18 11.22 -17.96 5.09
C TYR A 18 10.06 -18.95 5.00
N ASP A 19 10.35 -20.25 4.89
CA ASP A 19 9.34 -21.28 4.70
C ASP A 19 8.44 -21.43 5.92
N LEU A 20 8.98 -21.22 7.13
CA LEU A 20 8.21 -21.26 8.38
C LEU A 20 7.45 -19.95 8.64
N PHE A 21 8.04 -18.80 8.30
CA PHE A 21 7.50 -17.49 8.70
C PHE A 21 6.56 -16.88 7.66
N LYS A 22 6.71 -17.22 6.37
CA LYS A 22 5.84 -16.72 5.30
C LYS A 22 4.35 -17.10 5.51
N PRO A 23 4.00 -18.35 5.86
CA PRO A 23 2.61 -18.72 6.14
C PRO A 23 2.03 -17.96 7.34
N LEU A 24 2.82 -17.83 8.42
CA LEU A 24 2.44 -17.01 9.57
C LEU A 24 2.18 -15.55 9.21
N ALA A 25 2.99 -14.98 8.31
CA ALA A 25 2.79 -13.62 7.84
C ALA A 25 1.44 -13.45 7.11
N ASP A 26 1.00 -14.48 6.38
CA ASP A 26 -0.31 -14.51 5.73
C ASP A 26 -1.44 -14.61 6.77
N GLU A 27 -1.31 -15.48 7.78
CA GLU A 27 -2.29 -15.63 8.86
C GLU A 27 -2.40 -14.39 9.76
N CYS A 28 -1.29 -13.68 9.95
CA CYS A 28 -1.26 -12.46 10.74
C CYS A 28 -1.81 -11.25 9.99
N PHE A 29 -2.12 -11.37 8.70
CA PHE A 29 -2.69 -10.27 7.94
C PHE A 29 -4.10 -9.93 8.46
N SER A 30 -4.26 -8.69 8.90
CA SER A 30 -5.55 -8.16 9.37
C SER A 30 -6.02 -7.08 8.41
N PRO A 31 -6.96 -7.40 7.48
CA PRO A 31 -7.45 -6.44 6.49
C PRO A 31 -7.94 -5.14 7.12
N ILE A 32 -8.64 -5.20 8.25
CA ILE A 32 -9.13 -4.01 8.96
C ILE A 32 -7.99 -3.14 9.47
N ALA A 33 -6.99 -3.73 10.14
CA ALA A 33 -5.91 -2.97 10.77
C ALA A 33 -5.04 -2.28 9.71
N VAL A 34 -4.77 -3.00 8.62
CA VAL A 34 -3.98 -2.49 7.51
C VAL A 34 -4.74 -1.43 6.72
N SER A 35 -6.04 -1.62 6.50
CA SER A 35 -6.89 -0.62 5.83
C SER A 35 -6.93 0.69 6.62
N TYR A 36 -7.12 0.65 7.94
CA TYR A 36 -7.09 1.87 8.75
C TYR A 36 -5.71 2.55 8.78
N HIS A 37 -4.63 1.77 8.80
CA HIS A 37 -3.27 2.31 8.68
C HIS A 37 -3.09 3.10 7.37
N TYR A 38 -3.42 2.49 6.23
CA TYR A 38 -3.30 3.15 4.94
C TYR A 38 -4.30 4.28 4.76
N LEU A 39 -5.52 4.18 5.30
CA LEU A 39 -6.51 5.25 5.27
C LEU A 39 -6.00 6.50 6.00
N SER A 40 -5.45 6.34 7.21
CA SER A 40 -4.85 7.45 7.98
C SER A 40 -3.72 8.12 7.20
N MET A 41 -2.83 7.32 6.59
CA MET A 41 -1.76 7.85 5.75
C MET A 41 -2.29 8.57 4.51
N SER A 42 -3.29 8.00 3.83
CA SER A 42 -3.90 8.61 2.64
C SER A 42 -4.49 9.97 2.97
N LYS A 43 -5.25 10.10 4.07
CA LYS A 43 -5.80 11.39 4.51
C LYS A 43 -4.72 12.43 4.77
N LYS A 44 -3.63 12.04 5.45
CA LYS A 44 -2.48 12.92 5.69
C LYS A 44 -1.85 13.42 4.38
N TYR A 45 -1.61 12.52 3.42
CA TYR A 45 -0.98 12.90 2.16
C TYR A 45 -1.92 13.64 1.22
N LEU A 46 -3.22 13.33 1.27
CA LEU A 46 -4.24 14.05 0.52
C LEU A 46 -4.26 15.52 0.95
N GLU A 47 -4.25 15.79 2.26
CA GLU A 47 -4.17 17.16 2.77
C GLU A 47 -2.87 17.86 2.36
N ALA A 48 -1.73 17.16 2.44
CA ALA A 48 -0.44 17.69 2.00
C ALA A 48 -0.36 17.95 0.48
N CYS A 49 -1.31 17.43 -0.31
CA CYS A 49 -1.38 17.63 -1.75
C CYS A 49 -2.53 18.56 -2.16
N ARG A 50 -3.24 19.20 -1.21
CA ARG A 50 -4.32 20.16 -1.51
C ARG A 50 -3.76 21.56 -1.76
N THR A 51 -2.83 21.68 -2.71
CA THR A 51 -2.15 22.92 -3.09
C THR A 51 -1.95 22.94 -4.60
N ASP A 52 -1.73 24.13 -5.20
CA ASP A 52 -1.47 24.24 -6.64
C ASP A 52 -0.12 23.63 -7.05
N GLU A 53 0.86 23.63 -6.15
CA GLU A 53 2.14 22.95 -6.31
C GLU A 53 2.32 21.90 -5.22
N VAL A 54 2.56 20.65 -5.62
CA VAL A 54 2.69 19.50 -4.72
C VAL A 54 4.07 18.90 -4.81
N LYS A 55 4.63 18.48 -3.68
CA LYS A 55 5.85 17.69 -3.68
C LYS A 55 5.55 16.35 -4.35
N LEU A 56 6.23 16.02 -5.45
CA LEU A 56 5.92 14.82 -6.23
C LEU A 56 6.03 13.54 -5.37
N LYS A 57 7.00 13.50 -4.45
CA LYS A 57 7.13 12.42 -3.46
C LYS A 57 5.87 12.23 -2.60
N SER A 58 5.25 13.31 -2.13
CA SER A 58 4.01 13.26 -1.34
C SER A 58 2.84 12.74 -2.17
N TYR A 59 2.76 13.13 -3.44
CA TYR A 59 1.74 12.67 -4.36
C TYR A 59 1.83 11.15 -4.60
N PHE A 60 3.05 10.62 -4.77
CA PHE A 60 3.28 9.17 -4.85
C PHE A 60 2.95 8.43 -3.56
N TYR A 61 3.17 9.04 -2.40
CA TYR A 61 2.71 8.45 -1.14
C TYR A 61 1.19 8.41 -1.08
N CYS A 62 0.50 9.49 -1.47
CA CYS A 62 -0.97 9.54 -1.53
C CYS A 62 -1.52 8.44 -2.46
N LEU A 63 -1.01 8.36 -3.69
CA LEU A 63 -1.36 7.31 -4.66
C LEU A 63 -1.15 5.92 -4.08
N ARG A 64 0.04 5.65 -3.53
CA ARG A 64 0.36 4.33 -2.98
C ARG A 64 -0.58 3.94 -1.86
N THR A 65 -0.83 4.84 -0.90
CA THR A 65 -1.65 4.53 0.27
C THR A 65 -3.13 4.39 -0.11
N ALA A 66 -3.63 5.22 -1.03
CA ALA A 66 -5.01 5.15 -1.51
C ALA A 66 -5.27 3.85 -2.29
N LEU A 67 -4.41 3.54 -3.27
CA LEU A 67 -4.51 2.31 -4.05
C LEU A 67 -4.33 1.07 -3.19
N THR A 68 -3.45 1.13 -2.18
CA THR A 68 -3.28 0.02 -1.24
C THR A 68 -4.55 -0.21 -0.41
N GLY A 69 -5.18 0.85 0.09
CA GLY A 69 -6.48 0.74 0.77
C GLY A 69 -7.52 0.07 -0.12
N LYS A 70 -7.61 0.51 -1.39
CA LYS A 70 -8.51 -0.06 -2.39
C LYS A 70 -8.22 -1.54 -2.68
N TRP A 71 -6.93 -1.91 -2.80
CA TRP A 71 -6.52 -3.31 -2.99
C TRP A 71 -7.06 -4.20 -1.87
N ILE A 72 -6.88 -3.79 -0.61
CA ILE A 72 -7.30 -4.60 0.54
C ILE A 72 -8.83 -4.77 0.55
N LEU A 73 -9.56 -3.72 0.18
CA LEU A 73 -11.02 -3.73 0.12
C LEU A 73 -11.58 -4.55 -1.05
N GLU A 74 -10.86 -4.68 -2.16
CA GLU A 74 -11.31 -5.44 -3.33
C GLU A 74 -10.80 -6.88 -3.34
N LYS A 75 -9.58 -7.11 -2.87
CA LYS A 75 -8.88 -8.40 -2.96
C LYS A 75 -8.78 -9.13 -1.62
N GLY A 76 -8.90 -8.43 -0.50
CA GLY A 76 -8.80 -9.04 0.84
C GLY A 76 -7.43 -9.61 1.18
N THR A 77 -6.40 -9.29 0.38
CA THR A 77 -5.04 -9.84 0.50
C THR A 77 -4.02 -8.75 0.78
N VAL A 78 -2.80 -9.17 1.10
CA VAL A 78 -1.66 -8.27 1.25
C VAL A 78 -1.44 -7.53 -0.09
N PRO A 79 -1.35 -6.19 -0.07
CA PRO A 79 -1.11 -5.40 -1.27
C PRO A 79 0.30 -5.65 -1.83
N PRO A 80 0.47 -5.58 -3.16
CA PRO A 80 1.77 -5.76 -3.79
C PRO A 80 2.77 -4.68 -3.37
N VAL A 81 4.05 -5.06 -3.33
CA VAL A 81 5.14 -4.11 -3.05
C VAL A 81 5.38 -3.18 -4.24
N LEU A 82 5.29 -3.72 -5.46
CA LEU A 82 5.46 -2.98 -6.69
C LEU A 82 4.28 -2.02 -6.90
N PHE A 83 4.61 -0.75 -7.13
CA PHE A 83 3.58 0.27 -7.36
C PHE A 83 2.82 0.04 -8.68
N SER A 84 3.50 -0.47 -9.71
CA SER A 84 2.89 -0.78 -11.01
C SER A 84 1.76 -1.81 -10.92
N GLU A 85 1.87 -2.78 -9.99
CA GLU A 85 0.85 -3.81 -9.78
C GLU A 85 -0.43 -3.23 -9.18
N LEU A 86 -0.36 -2.11 -8.46
CA LEU A 86 -1.52 -1.40 -7.94
C LEU A 86 -2.34 -0.69 -9.02
N LEU A 87 -1.76 -0.41 -10.19
CA LEU A 87 -2.45 0.31 -11.26
C LEU A 87 -3.59 -0.49 -11.90
N VAL A 88 -3.67 -1.80 -11.66
CA VAL A 88 -4.83 -2.62 -12.07
C VAL A 88 -6.17 -2.14 -11.46
N LEU A 89 -6.12 -1.29 -10.42
CA LEU A 89 -7.28 -0.76 -9.71
C LEU A 89 -7.84 0.55 -10.30
N VAL A 90 -7.22 1.07 -11.37
CA VAL A 90 -7.62 2.32 -12.02
C VAL A 90 -7.93 2.08 -13.50
N ASP A 91 -8.75 2.95 -14.09
CA ASP A 91 -9.02 2.93 -15.53
C ASP A 91 -7.79 3.38 -16.35
N ASP A 92 -7.87 3.19 -17.67
CA ASP A 92 -6.75 3.48 -18.59
C ASP A 92 -6.38 4.97 -18.62
N PHE A 93 -7.35 5.86 -18.38
CA PHE A 93 -7.13 7.29 -18.38
C PHE A 93 -6.30 7.71 -17.15
N MET A 94 -6.72 7.29 -15.96
CA MET A 94 -5.99 7.52 -14.70
C MET A 94 -4.64 6.81 -14.68
N ARG A 95 -4.59 5.58 -15.22
CA ARG A 95 -3.32 4.84 -15.40
C ARG A 95 -2.32 5.66 -16.19
N THR A 96 -2.73 6.19 -17.35
CA THR A 96 -1.85 6.98 -18.23
C THR A 96 -1.30 8.21 -17.51
N LYS A 97 -2.15 8.94 -16.77
CA LYS A 97 -1.71 10.09 -15.94
C LYS A 97 -0.67 9.67 -14.90
N ILE A 98 -0.91 8.59 -14.17
CA ILE A 98 0.00 8.10 -13.13
C ILE A 98 1.33 7.63 -13.74
N GLU A 99 1.30 6.92 -14.87
CA GLU A 99 2.50 6.46 -15.57
C GLU A 99 3.36 7.63 -16.09
N ASN A 100 2.74 8.69 -16.59
CA ASN A 100 3.44 9.92 -16.95
C ASN A 100 4.16 10.56 -15.74
N LEU A 101 3.50 10.57 -14.57
CA LEU A 101 4.13 11.03 -13.33
C LEU A 101 5.26 10.10 -12.87
N VAL A 102 5.17 8.79 -13.11
CA VAL A 102 6.23 7.82 -12.79
C VAL A 102 7.46 8.10 -13.66
N ALA A 103 7.26 8.27 -14.97
CA ALA A 103 8.31 8.63 -15.90
C ALA A 103 8.97 9.96 -15.50
N LEU A 104 8.16 10.97 -15.15
CA LEU A 104 8.66 12.25 -14.66
C LEU A 104 9.50 12.08 -13.37
N LYS A 105 8.99 11.33 -12.39
CA LYS A 105 9.66 11.08 -11.10
C LYS A 105 11.04 10.47 -11.29
N ALA A 106 11.22 9.59 -12.27
CA ALA A 106 12.51 8.97 -12.57
C ALA A 106 13.59 10.00 -12.98
N THR A 107 13.18 11.17 -13.46
CA THR A 107 14.09 12.25 -13.90
C THR A 107 14.34 13.33 -12.85
N LYS A 108 13.68 13.26 -11.69
CA LYS A 108 13.66 14.34 -10.69
C LYS A 108 14.16 13.87 -9.33
N GLY A 109 14.78 14.79 -8.58
CA GLY A 109 15.19 14.56 -7.20
C GLY A 109 14.01 14.56 -6.21
N GLU A 110 14.25 14.12 -4.98
CA GLU A 110 13.19 13.96 -3.97
C GLU A 110 12.51 15.27 -3.53
N ALA A 111 13.17 16.41 -3.72
CA ALA A 111 12.67 17.73 -3.35
C ALA A 111 11.81 18.41 -4.44
N TYR A 112 11.58 17.74 -5.58
CA TYR A 112 10.85 18.31 -6.71
C TYR A 112 9.37 18.58 -6.39
N PHE A 113 8.90 19.76 -6.79
CA PHE A 113 7.51 20.17 -6.79
C PHE A 113 6.95 20.15 -8.21
N HIS A 114 5.68 19.77 -8.33
CA HIS A 114 4.97 19.65 -9.59
C HIS A 114 3.63 20.38 -9.47
N ALA A 115 3.15 20.97 -10.57
CA ALA A 115 1.79 21.50 -10.62
C ALA A 115 0.80 20.37 -10.33
N ASN A 116 -0.21 20.66 -9.51
CA ASN A 116 -1.19 19.65 -9.14
C ASN A 116 -2.09 19.30 -10.32
N ASP A 117 -2.18 18.01 -10.62
CA ASP A 117 -3.20 17.50 -11.52
C ASP A 117 -4.52 17.41 -10.72
N TRP A 118 -5.33 18.46 -10.78
CA TRP A 118 -6.57 18.54 -10.00
C TRP A 118 -7.59 17.45 -10.36
N GLU A 119 -7.52 16.88 -11.55
CA GLU A 119 -8.37 15.76 -11.96
C GLU A 119 -7.92 14.46 -11.26
N LEU A 120 -6.62 14.19 -11.23
CA LEU A 120 -6.06 13.07 -10.47
C LEU A 120 -6.20 13.27 -8.95
N PHE A 121 -6.13 14.51 -8.47
CA PHE A 121 -6.39 14.83 -7.07
C PHE A 121 -7.84 14.53 -6.69
N GLY A 122 -8.82 14.98 -7.49
CA GLY A 122 -10.23 14.68 -7.27
C GLY A 122 -10.52 13.17 -7.26
N PHE A 123 -9.89 12.43 -8.18
CA PHE A 123 -9.94 10.96 -8.17
C PHE A 123 -9.41 10.35 -6.86
N LEU A 124 -8.32 10.88 -6.31
CA LEU A 124 -7.78 10.45 -5.02
C LEU A 124 -8.71 10.80 -3.86
N GLU A 125 -9.34 11.98 -3.85
CA GLU A 125 -10.31 12.36 -2.83
C GLU A 125 -11.49 11.37 -2.79
N GLU A 126 -12.04 11.04 -3.96
CA GLU A 126 -13.13 10.07 -4.09
C GLU A 126 -12.71 8.67 -3.63
N MET A 127 -11.54 8.21 -4.06
CA MET A 127 -11.02 6.90 -3.65
C MET A 127 -10.79 6.80 -2.14
N VAL A 128 -10.22 7.84 -1.52
CA VAL A 128 -9.98 7.85 -0.07
C VAL A 128 -11.30 7.84 0.70
N LYS A 129 -12.32 8.55 0.20
CA LYS A 129 -13.67 8.53 0.78
C LYS A 129 -14.34 7.16 0.65
N ASP A 130 -14.27 6.52 -0.53
CA ASP A 130 -14.79 5.16 -0.73
C ASP A 130 -14.10 4.16 0.20
N ASN A 131 -12.77 4.27 0.31
CA ASN A 131 -11.99 3.42 1.20
C ASN A 131 -12.41 3.57 2.66
N GLU A 132 -12.67 4.80 3.12
CA GLU A 132 -13.16 5.06 4.47
C GLU A 132 -14.52 4.41 4.75
N GLU A 133 -15.47 4.56 3.82
CA GLU A 133 -16.80 3.99 4.00
C GLU A 133 -16.78 2.47 4.00
N ARG A 134 -16.03 1.86 3.09
CA ARG A 134 -15.95 0.39 2.98
C ARG A 134 -15.15 -0.24 4.11
N ALA A 135 -14.13 0.44 4.64
CA ALA A 135 -13.32 -0.06 5.75
C ALA A 135 -14.13 -0.31 7.04
N LYS A 136 -15.25 0.41 7.24
CA LYS A 136 -16.17 0.20 8.38
C LYS A 136 -16.77 -1.20 8.41
N ASN A 137 -16.88 -1.86 7.25
CA ASN A 137 -17.47 -3.18 7.11
C ASN A 137 -16.43 -4.32 7.11
N LEU A 138 -15.14 -4.03 7.31
CA LEU A 138 -14.11 -5.05 7.35
C LEU A 138 -14.15 -5.84 8.66
N GLY A 139 -13.99 -7.16 8.55
CA GLY A 139 -13.78 -8.04 9.70
C GLY A 139 -12.37 -7.92 10.27
N GLY A 140 -12.24 -8.15 11.58
CA GLY A 140 -10.94 -8.24 12.25
C GLY A 140 -10.20 -9.54 11.90
N GLY A 141 -8.89 -9.43 11.66
CA GLY A 141 -7.99 -10.59 11.69
C GLY A 141 -7.88 -11.16 13.11
N LYS A 142 -7.81 -12.49 13.24
CA LYS A 142 -7.60 -13.19 14.51
C LYS A 142 -6.32 -14.03 14.42
N PRO A 143 -5.14 -13.42 14.65
CA PRO A 143 -3.89 -14.17 14.61
C PRO A 143 -3.81 -15.18 15.76
N ASP A 144 -3.38 -16.40 15.45
CA ASP A 144 -3.14 -17.45 16.46
C ASP A 144 -1.80 -17.23 17.16
N LYS A 145 -1.85 -16.81 18.43
CA LYS A 145 -0.64 -16.54 19.22
C LYS A 145 0.13 -17.81 19.57
N GLY A 146 -0.55 -18.94 19.73
CA GLY A 146 0.10 -20.21 20.04
C GLY A 146 0.92 -20.71 18.86
N GLU A 147 0.37 -20.59 17.66
CA GLU A 147 1.06 -20.97 16.42
C GLU A 147 2.27 -20.08 16.13
N MET A 148 2.14 -18.76 16.36
CA MET A 148 3.28 -17.85 16.28
C MET A 148 4.41 -18.27 17.23
N GLU A 149 4.09 -18.54 18.50
CA GLU A 149 5.11 -18.94 19.48
C GLU A 149 5.79 -20.27 19.11
N ARG A 150 5.02 -21.24 18.60
CA ARG A 150 5.53 -22.53 18.12
C ARG A 150 6.60 -22.35 17.03
N VAL A 151 6.29 -21.57 15.99
CA VAL A 151 7.22 -21.34 14.88
C VAL A 151 8.43 -20.52 15.31
N PHE A 152 8.26 -19.52 16.17
CA PHE A 152 9.41 -18.76 16.70
C PHE A 152 10.40 -19.68 17.42
N ARG A 153 9.92 -20.64 18.21
CA ARG A 153 10.78 -21.64 18.87
C ARG A 153 11.48 -22.54 17.85
N GLU A 154 10.79 -22.97 16.80
CA GLU A 154 11.33 -23.83 15.74
C GLU A 154 12.44 -23.16 14.91
N ILE A 155 12.35 -21.85 14.70
CA ILE A 155 13.36 -21.06 13.99
C ILE A 155 14.65 -20.94 14.81
N LEU A 156 14.54 -20.83 16.15
CA LEU A 156 15.69 -20.62 17.04
C LEU A 156 16.42 -21.90 17.43
N MET A 157 15.81 -23.07 17.20
CA MET A 157 16.42 -24.39 17.34
C MET A 157 17.16 -24.80 16.08
#